data_AF-A0A822J3C7-F1
#
_entry.id   AF-A0A822J3C7-F1
#
_cell.length_a   1.000
_cell.length_b   1.000
_cell.length_c   1.000
_cell.angle_alpha   90.00
_cell.angle_beta   90.00
_cell.angle_gamma   90.00
#
_symmetry.space_group_name_H-M   'P 1'
#
loop_
_entity.id
_entity.type
_entity.pdbx_description
1 polymer ?
#
loop_
_entity_poly.entity_id
_entity_poly.type
_entity_poly.pdbx_seq_one_letter_code
_entity_poly.pdbx_strand_id
1 'polypeptide(L)'
;MKLSSEKELEDLRNEIISGKDPDKPCIAVCGGTGCHASGCSNVAREIQAELDSKNLKDKVDLRITGCHGFCERGPIVIVFPEGIFYQKVIPRDVKEIIASTVENGKIVDRLLYQDPVSGEKKVHVEEITFYHKQNRLLLENNTRVDPAQIKDYLAIKGYSALAKVL
;
A
#
# COMPACT_ATOMS: atom_id res chain seq x y z
N MET A 1 -15.01 17.73 11.20
CA MET A 1 -15.50 18.11 9.87
C MET A 1 -16.93 17.62 9.73
N LYS A 2 -17.87 18.48 9.37
CA LYS A 2 -19.29 18.12 9.15
C LYS A 2 -19.62 18.45 7.70
N LEU A 3 -20.18 17.48 6.98
CA LEU A 3 -20.65 17.64 5.60
C LEU A 3 -22.17 17.57 5.61
N SER A 4 -22.83 18.46 4.87
CA SER A 4 -24.28 18.67 4.90
C SER A 4 -24.96 18.43 3.55
N SER A 5 -24.19 18.14 2.48
CA SER A 5 -24.73 17.86 1.15
C SER A 5 -23.81 16.94 0.35
N GLU A 6 -24.36 16.27 -0.68
CA GLU A 6 -23.58 15.51 -1.67
C GLU A 6 -22.48 16.39 -2.29
N LYS A 7 -22.84 17.63 -2.65
CA LYS A 7 -21.89 18.58 -3.26
C LYS A 7 -20.68 18.84 -2.37
N GLU A 8 -20.88 19.06 -1.07
CA GLU A 8 -19.76 19.27 -0.14
C GLU A 8 -18.82 18.05 -0.05
N LEU A 9 -19.37 16.83 -0.15
CA LEU A 9 -18.56 15.61 -0.18
C LEU A 9 -17.75 15.51 -1.48
N GLU A 10 -18.36 15.83 -2.62
CA GLU A 10 -17.68 15.82 -3.92
C GLU A 10 -16.59 16.89 -4.00
N ASP A 11 -16.87 18.10 -3.52
CA ASP A 11 -15.90 19.21 -3.46
C ASP A 11 -14.68 18.82 -2.61
N LEU A 12 -14.92 18.26 -1.41
CA LEU A 12 -13.85 17.75 -0.55
C LEU A 12 -13.06 16.61 -1.21
N ARG A 13 -13.74 15.69 -1.91
CA ARG A 13 -13.06 14.60 -2.61
C ARG A 13 -12.14 15.15 -3.69
N ASN A 14 -12.62 16.10 -4.48
CA ASN A 14 -11.83 16.75 -5.53
C ASN A 14 -10.63 17.49 -4.94
N GLU A 15 -10.79 18.19 -3.82
CA GLU A 15 -9.68 18.82 -3.09
C GLU A 15 -8.62 17.77 -2.70
N ILE A 16 -9.04 16.67 -2.06
CA ILE A 16 -8.13 15.59 -1.64
C ILE A 16 -7.39 14.98 -2.83
N ILE A 17 -8.09 14.71 -3.94
CA ILE A 17 -7.49 14.11 -5.13
C ILE A 17 -6.52 15.10 -5.79
N SER A 18 -6.90 16.37 -5.91
CA SER A 18 -6.05 17.41 -6.53
C SER A 18 -4.77 17.71 -5.74
N GLY A 19 -4.80 17.50 -4.42
CA GLY A 19 -3.64 17.66 -3.55
C GLY A 19 -2.72 16.44 -3.51
N LYS A 20 -3.08 15.33 -4.18
CA LYS A 20 -2.26 14.12 -4.25
C LYS A 20 -1.52 14.08 -5.58
N ASP A 21 -0.22 13.85 -5.49
CA ASP A 21 0.61 13.50 -6.64
C ASP A 21 0.46 12.00 -6.92
N PRO A 22 -0.09 11.59 -8.09
CA PRO A 22 -0.30 10.18 -8.41
C PRO A 22 1.00 9.40 -8.66
N ASP A 23 2.08 10.10 -9.02
CA ASP A 23 3.39 9.50 -9.31
C ASP A 23 4.30 9.50 -8.07
N LYS A 24 3.86 10.14 -6.98
CA LYS A 24 4.58 10.12 -5.71
C LYS A 24 4.70 8.69 -5.18
N PRO A 25 5.92 8.17 -4.97
CA PRO A 25 6.09 6.82 -4.49
C PRO A 25 5.41 6.59 -3.14
N CYS A 26 4.76 5.44 -2.99
CA CYS A 26 4.12 5.08 -1.74
C CYS A 26 4.47 3.65 -1.35
N ILE A 27 5.01 3.49 -0.13
CA ILE A 27 5.31 2.20 0.48
C ILE A 27 4.11 1.78 1.31
N ALA A 28 3.33 0.83 0.81
CA ALA A 28 2.19 0.26 1.51
C ALA A 28 2.61 -1.01 2.29
N VAL A 29 2.50 -0.97 3.61
CA VAL A 29 2.77 -2.10 4.50
C VAL A 29 1.46 -2.74 4.92
N CYS A 30 1.34 -4.06 4.80
CA CYS A 30 0.17 -4.79 5.28
C CYS A 30 0.10 -4.76 6.82
N GLY A 31 -0.96 -4.17 7.37
CA GLY A 31 -1.25 -4.08 8.80
C GLY A 31 -2.31 -5.09 9.27
N GLY A 32 -2.55 -6.17 8.51
CA GLY A 32 -3.41 -7.27 8.97
C GLY A 32 -2.81 -8.02 10.16
N THR A 33 -3.66 -8.68 10.97
CA THR A 33 -3.24 -9.43 12.17
C THR A 33 -2.14 -10.45 11.89
N GLY A 34 -2.21 -11.16 10.75
CA GLY A 34 -1.15 -12.09 10.33
C GLY A 34 0.19 -11.40 10.07
N CYS A 35 0.19 -10.22 9.44
CA CYS A 35 1.42 -9.45 9.23
C CYS A 35 1.93 -8.82 10.53
N HIS A 36 1.04 -8.42 11.44
CA HIS A 36 1.43 -7.98 12.79
C HIS A 36 2.14 -9.09 13.56
N ALA A 37 1.60 -10.32 13.55
CA ALA A 37 2.23 -11.48 14.17
C ALA A 37 3.62 -11.77 13.59
N SER A 38 3.82 -11.52 12.29
CA SER A 38 5.11 -11.66 11.61
C SER A 38 6.01 -10.42 11.71
N GLY A 39 5.65 -9.40 12.50
CA GLY A 39 6.52 -8.26 12.80
C GLY A 39 6.44 -7.07 11.84
N CYS A 40 5.34 -6.87 11.11
CA CYS A 40 5.19 -5.74 10.18
C CYS A 40 5.35 -4.36 10.84
N SER A 41 5.02 -4.22 12.13
CA SER A 41 5.20 -2.96 12.86
C SER A 41 6.67 -2.55 12.97
N ASN A 42 7.59 -3.52 13.04
CA ASN A 42 9.02 -3.22 13.03
C ASN A 42 9.48 -2.78 11.64
N VAL A 43 8.94 -3.38 10.58
CA VAL A 43 9.20 -2.98 9.19
C VAL A 43 8.69 -1.55 8.94
N ALA A 44 7.45 -1.24 9.32
CA ALA A 44 6.89 0.10 9.18
C ALA A 44 7.69 1.17 9.95
N ARG A 45 8.12 0.84 11.19
CA ARG A 45 8.96 1.75 11.99
C ARG A 45 10.31 2.02 11.35
N GLU A 46 10.96 0.98 10.82
CA GLU A 46 12.24 1.13 10.14
C GLU A 46 12.08 1.91 8.82
N ILE A 47 10.99 1.70 8.07
CA ILE A 47 10.68 2.51 6.88
C ILE A 47 10.57 3.97 7.27
N GLN A 48 9.78 4.29 8.29
CA GLN A 48 9.65 5.67 8.75
C GLN A 48 11.01 6.25 9.15
N ALA A 49 11.81 5.53 9.95
CA ALA A 49 13.12 6.00 10.38
C ALA A 49 14.09 6.24 9.21
N GLU A 50 14.06 5.40 8.19
CA GLU A 50 14.92 5.53 7.01
C GLU A 50 14.44 6.67 6.08
N LEU A 51 13.13 6.88 5.94
CA LEU A 51 12.60 8.05 5.24
C LEU A 51 12.97 9.35 5.95
N ASP A 52 12.98 9.33 7.28
CA ASP A 52 13.39 10.46 8.11
C ASP A 52 14.89 10.75 7.94
N SER A 53 15.74 9.71 8.02
CA SER A 53 17.20 9.85 7.94
C SER A 53 17.67 10.38 6.58
N LYS A 54 16.96 10.03 5.51
CA LYS A 54 17.23 10.47 4.13
C LYS A 54 16.50 11.74 3.71
N ASN A 55 15.72 12.38 4.59
CA ASN A 55 14.86 13.51 4.27
C ASN A 55 13.89 13.24 3.09
N LEU A 56 13.32 12.03 3.05
CA LEU A 56 12.40 11.58 2.01
C LEU A 56 10.92 11.66 2.40
N LYS A 57 10.59 12.09 3.63
CA LYS A 57 9.19 12.14 4.12
C LYS A 57 8.23 12.89 3.20
N ASP A 58 8.69 13.99 2.59
CA ASP A 58 7.85 14.80 1.70
C ASP A 58 7.78 14.22 0.28
N LYS A 59 8.68 13.27 -0.06
CA LYS A 59 8.80 12.67 -1.40
C LYS A 59 8.21 11.26 -1.49
N VAL A 60 8.10 10.56 -0.38
CA VAL A 60 7.66 9.16 -0.32
C VAL A 60 6.64 9.01 0.79
N ASP A 61 5.46 8.50 0.46
CA ASP A 61 4.43 8.23 1.46
C ASP A 61 4.63 6.83 2.07
N LEU A 62 4.49 6.73 3.39
CA LEU A 62 4.34 5.45 4.09
C LEU A 62 2.86 5.25 4.43
N ARG A 63 2.29 4.13 3.99
CA ARG A 63 0.91 3.76 4.28
C ARG A 63 0.84 2.43 5.03
N ILE A 64 0.32 2.43 6.25
CA ILE A 64 -0.01 1.18 6.96
C ILE A 64 -1.45 0.84 6.59
N THR A 65 -1.62 -0.26 5.89
CA THR A 65 -2.90 -0.63 5.26
C THR A 65 -3.60 -1.75 6.02
N GLY A 66 -4.81 -2.11 5.57
CA GLY A 66 -5.51 -3.30 6.06
C GLY A 66 -4.80 -4.61 5.70
N CYS A 67 -5.49 -5.73 5.96
CA CYS A 67 -5.00 -7.06 5.58
C CYS A 67 -5.06 -7.25 4.06
N HIS A 68 -3.95 -7.67 3.44
CA HIS A 68 -3.90 -7.96 2.00
C HIS A 68 -4.40 -9.37 1.64
N GLY A 69 -4.51 -10.26 2.63
CA GLY A 69 -5.06 -11.62 2.47
C GLY A 69 -4.03 -12.74 2.35
N PHE A 70 -2.77 -12.45 2.01
CA PHE A 70 -1.73 -13.48 1.81
C PHE A 70 -0.83 -13.68 3.05
N CYS A 71 -1.43 -14.02 4.19
CA CYS A 71 -0.76 -14.06 5.50
C CYS A 71 0.50 -14.94 5.55
N GLU A 72 0.53 -16.06 4.82
CA GLU A 72 1.68 -16.98 4.73
C GLU A 72 2.96 -16.26 4.23
N ARG A 73 2.79 -15.17 3.47
CA ARG A 73 3.88 -14.38 2.88
C ARG A 73 4.15 -13.06 3.60
N GLY A 74 3.50 -12.85 4.74
CA GLY A 74 3.74 -11.69 5.60
C GLY A 74 5.13 -11.66 6.24
N PRO A 75 5.67 -10.47 6.57
CA PRO A 75 5.15 -9.14 6.25
C PRO A 75 5.18 -8.82 4.74
N ILE A 76 4.10 -8.22 4.25
CA ILE A 76 3.95 -7.81 2.85
C ILE A 76 4.19 -6.31 2.75
N VAL A 77 4.98 -5.91 1.76
CA VAL A 77 5.21 -4.52 1.37
C VAL A 77 4.92 -4.38 -0.13
N ILE A 78 4.17 -3.35 -0.51
CA ILE A 78 3.92 -3.00 -1.91
C ILE A 78 4.47 -1.60 -2.16
N VAL A 79 5.25 -1.42 -3.22
CA VAL A 79 5.75 -0.10 -3.66
C VAL A 79 4.94 0.37 -4.86
N PHE A 80 4.24 1.49 -4.68
CA PHE A 80 3.49 2.20 -5.72
C PHE A 80 4.34 3.35 -6.30
N PRO A 81 4.06 3.80 -7.54
CA PRO A 81 2.92 3.44 -8.40
C PRO A 81 3.03 2.09 -9.11
N GLU A 82 4.22 1.49 -9.23
CA GLU A 82 4.48 0.28 -10.02
C GLU A 82 3.78 -0.98 -9.47
N GLY A 83 3.36 -0.98 -8.21
CA GLY A 83 2.70 -2.11 -7.58
C GLY A 83 3.65 -3.30 -7.33
N ILE A 84 4.94 -3.01 -7.10
CA ILE A 84 5.97 -4.03 -6.84
C ILE A 84 5.68 -4.72 -5.51
N PHE A 85 5.57 -6.04 -5.53
CA PHE A 85 5.21 -6.87 -4.39
C PHE A 85 6.43 -7.52 -3.74
N TYR A 86 6.67 -7.20 -2.48
CA TYR A 86 7.68 -7.83 -1.64
C TYR A 86 7.03 -8.64 -0.51
N GLN A 87 7.56 -9.85 -0.30
CA GLN A 87 7.11 -10.78 0.73
C GLN A 87 8.19 -11.03 1.79
N LYS A 88 7.74 -11.47 2.97
CA LYS A 88 8.61 -11.85 4.10
C LYS A 88 9.63 -10.78 4.46
N VAL A 89 9.25 -9.51 4.30
CA VAL A 89 10.13 -8.37 4.53
C VAL A 89 10.47 -8.29 6.01
N ILE A 90 11.76 -8.16 6.32
CA ILE A 90 12.27 -7.90 7.66
C ILE A 90 12.84 -6.48 7.75
N PRO A 91 12.99 -5.90 8.96
CA PRO A 91 13.51 -4.53 9.11
C PRO A 91 14.85 -4.30 8.40
N ARG A 92 15.73 -5.30 8.36
CA ARG A 92 17.05 -5.20 7.70
C ARG A 92 16.96 -4.98 6.19
N ASP A 93 15.84 -5.34 5.56
CA ASP A 93 15.63 -5.20 4.12
C ASP A 93 15.25 -3.77 3.72
N VAL A 94 14.75 -2.97 4.68
CA VAL A 94 14.15 -1.65 4.40
C VAL A 94 15.12 -0.71 3.69
N LYS A 95 16.38 -0.68 4.13
CA LYS A 95 17.42 0.15 3.52
C LYS A 95 17.65 -0.20 2.05
N GLU A 96 17.63 -1.50 1.75
CA GLU A 96 17.79 -1.99 0.38
C GLU A 96 16.57 -1.67 -0.48
N ILE A 97 15.35 -1.81 0.06
CA ILE A 97 14.10 -1.47 -0.64
C ILE A 97 14.05 0.02 -0.98
N ILE A 98 14.36 0.89 -0.02
CA ILE A 98 14.34 2.35 -0.24
C ILE A 98 15.42 2.73 -1.24
N ALA A 99 16.65 2.28 -1.03
CA ALA A 99 17.76 2.63 -1.93
C ALA A 99 17.57 2.07 -3.34
N SER A 100 17.18 0.81 -3.48
CA SER A 100 17.10 0.16 -4.80
C SER A 100 15.80 0.52 -5.51
N THR A 101 14.66 0.31 -4.86
CA THR A 101 13.35 0.41 -5.52
C THR A 101 12.82 1.83 -5.52
N VAL A 102 12.78 2.47 -4.35
CA VAL A 102 12.14 3.78 -4.21
C VAL A 102 12.99 4.89 -4.84
N GLU A 103 14.30 4.87 -4.61
CA GLU A 103 15.21 5.92 -5.13
C GLU A 103 15.69 5.64 -6.56
N ASN A 104 15.85 4.38 -6.95
CA ASN A 104 16.50 4.00 -8.22
C ASN A 104 15.62 3.17 -9.17
N GLY A 105 14.37 2.85 -8.82
CA GLY A 105 13.47 2.05 -9.66
C GLY A 105 13.93 0.61 -9.90
N LYS A 106 14.85 0.08 -9.09
CA LYS A 106 15.41 -1.27 -9.20
C LYS A 106 14.72 -2.25 -8.26
N ILE A 107 14.51 -3.47 -8.75
CA ILE A 107 13.83 -4.53 -8.00
C ILE A 107 14.81 -5.23 -7.06
N VAL A 108 14.35 -5.55 -5.86
CA VAL A 108 15.06 -6.40 -4.89
C VAL A 108 14.68 -7.86 -5.13
N ASP A 109 15.43 -8.52 -6.01
CA ASP A 109 15.16 -9.87 -6.53
C ASP A 109 14.88 -10.96 -5.49
N ARG A 110 15.54 -10.89 -4.32
CA ARG A 110 15.41 -11.88 -3.26
C ARG A 110 14.10 -11.78 -2.47
N LEU A 111 13.41 -10.65 -2.55
CA LEU A 111 12.16 -10.38 -1.84
C LEU A 111 10.92 -10.65 -2.69
N LEU A 112 11.11 -10.92 -3.98
CA LEU A 112 10.02 -11.24 -4.89
C LEU A 112 9.32 -12.54 -4.50
N TYR A 113 8.04 -12.62 -4.85
CA TYR A 113 7.30 -13.87 -4.78
C TYR A 113 7.74 -14.81 -5.89
N GLN A 114 8.08 -16.04 -5.53
CA GLN A 114 8.30 -17.12 -6.48
C GLN A 114 7.05 -18.00 -6.51
N ASP A 115 6.46 -18.15 -7.69
CA ASP A 115 5.32 -19.02 -7.89
C ASP A 115 5.73 -20.48 -7.64
N PRO A 116 5.02 -21.21 -6.75
CA PRO A 116 5.41 -22.57 -6.39
C PRO A 116 5.17 -23.60 -7.50
N VAL A 117 4.37 -23.26 -8.52
CA VAL A 117 4.04 -24.15 -9.64
C VAL A 117 4.96 -23.89 -10.83
N SER A 118 5.10 -22.63 -11.27
CA SER A 118 5.93 -22.29 -12.43
C SER A 118 7.40 -22.06 -12.07
N GLY A 119 7.70 -21.77 -10.80
CA GLY A 119 9.05 -21.37 -10.36
C GLY A 119 9.44 -19.95 -10.76
N GLU A 120 8.57 -19.22 -11.46
CA GLU A 120 8.82 -17.85 -11.91
C GLU A 120 8.71 -16.86 -10.76
N LYS A 121 9.55 -15.83 -10.78
CA LYS A 121 9.38 -14.68 -9.90
C LYS A 121 8.34 -13.74 -10.48
N LYS A 122 7.40 -13.29 -9.65
CA LYS A 122 6.39 -12.30 -10.01
C LYS A 122 6.74 -10.98 -9.32
N VAL A 123 6.67 -9.90 -10.08
CA VAL A 123 7.10 -8.57 -9.63
C VAL A 123 5.89 -7.79 -9.14
N HIS A 124 4.82 -7.76 -9.94
CA HIS A 124 3.68 -6.92 -9.67
C HIS A 124 2.61 -7.67 -8.88
N VAL A 125 1.94 -6.97 -7.96
CA VAL A 125 0.88 -7.55 -7.11
C VAL A 125 -0.23 -8.24 -7.92
N GLU A 126 -0.53 -7.73 -9.11
CA GLU A 126 -1.56 -8.26 -10.02
C GLU A 126 -1.15 -9.59 -10.66
N GLU A 127 0.15 -9.88 -10.77
CA GLU A 127 0.70 -11.11 -11.35
C GLU A 127 0.79 -12.24 -10.34
N ILE A 128 0.69 -11.93 -9.05
CA ILE A 128 0.78 -12.92 -7.98
C ILE A 128 -0.40 -13.88 -8.13
N THR A 129 -0.11 -15.15 -8.39
CA THR A 129 -1.11 -16.19 -8.65
C THR A 129 -2.21 -16.26 -7.57
N PHE A 130 -1.85 -16.00 -6.32
CA PHE A 130 -2.81 -15.92 -5.21
C PHE A 130 -3.87 -14.83 -5.46
N TYR A 131 -3.47 -13.63 -5.91
CA TYR A 131 -4.38 -12.50 -6.15
C TYR A 131 -5.04 -12.54 -7.54
N HIS A 132 -4.27 -12.89 -8.59
CA HIS A 132 -4.73 -12.92 -9.98
C HIS A 132 -5.97 -13.80 -10.18
N LYS A 133 -6.10 -14.87 -9.38
CA LYS A 133 -7.23 -15.82 -9.46
C LYS A 133 -8.46 -15.40 -8.66
N GLN A 134 -8.46 -14.22 -8.03
CA GLN A 134 -9.54 -13.73 -7.16
C GLN A 134 -10.32 -12.59 -7.81
N ASN A 135 -11.65 -12.60 -7.64
CA ASN A 135 -12.46 -11.41 -7.88
C ASN A 135 -12.55 -10.58 -6.58
N ARG A 136 -11.80 -9.49 -6.50
CA ARG A 136 -11.62 -8.70 -5.27
C ARG A 136 -12.54 -7.49 -5.17
N LEU A 137 -13.81 -7.58 -5.61
CA LEU A 137 -14.73 -6.44 -5.62
C LEU A 137 -14.80 -5.64 -4.29
N LEU A 138 -14.85 -6.32 -3.15
CA LEU A 138 -14.87 -5.67 -1.82
C LEU A 138 -13.48 -5.30 -1.28
N LEU A 139 -12.43 -5.99 -1.74
CA LEU A 139 -11.07 -5.92 -1.20
C LEU A 139 -10.08 -5.29 -2.19
N GLU A 140 -10.56 -4.67 -3.25
CA GLU A 140 -9.77 -4.10 -4.34
C GLU A 140 -8.82 -3.01 -3.82
N ASN A 141 -9.32 -2.18 -2.89
CA ASN A 141 -8.62 -1.02 -2.39
C ASN A 141 -7.91 -1.23 -1.04
N ASN A 142 -7.92 -2.44 -0.47
CA ASN A 142 -7.34 -2.69 0.85
C ASN A 142 -5.81 -2.48 0.89
N THR A 143 -5.13 -2.46 -0.26
CA THR A 143 -3.70 -2.13 -0.41
C THR A 143 -3.44 -0.64 -0.56
N ARG A 144 -4.48 0.17 -0.81
CA ARG A 144 -4.39 1.61 -1.12
C ARG A 144 -4.96 2.50 -0.02
N VAL A 145 -5.59 1.93 1.01
CA VAL A 145 -6.25 2.68 2.09
C VAL A 145 -5.59 2.39 3.44
N ASP A 146 -5.16 3.46 4.11
CA ASP A 146 -4.89 3.41 5.54
C ASP A 146 -6.23 3.45 6.30
N PRO A 147 -6.59 2.42 7.08
CA PRO A 147 -7.84 2.36 7.81
C PRO A 147 -7.99 3.48 8.86
N ALA A 148 -6.91 4.14 9.28
CA ALA A 148 -6.92 5.27 10.19
C ALA A 148 -6.99 6.63 9.48
N GLN A 149 -6.93 6.68 8.14
CA GLN A 149 -6.97 7.92 7.35
C GLN A 149 -8.24 8.01 6.50
N ILE A 150 -9.25 8.74 6.98
CA ILE A 150 -10.51 8.92 6.27
C ILE A 150 -10.35 9.50 4.86
N LYS A 151 -9.32 10.34 4.65
CA LYS A 151 -9.01 10.95 3.35
C LYS A 151 -8.64 9.91 2.29
N ASP A 152 -8.00 8.80 2.68
CA ASP A 152 -7.70 7.72 1.74
C ASP A 152 -8.97 7.01 1.27
N TYR A 153 -9.91 6.77 2.19
CA TYR A 153 -11.20 6.20 1.83
C TYR A 153 -12.02 7.13 0.93
N LEU A 154 -12.03 8.44 1.21
CA LEU A 154 -12.70 9.42 0.35
C LEU A 154 -12.09 9.48 -1.05
N ALA A 155 -10.77 9.42 -1.17
CA ALA A 155 -10.04 9.46 -2.45
C ALA A 155 -10.43 8.31 -3.38
N ILE A 156 -10.81 7.14 -2.84
CA ILE A 156 -11.24 5.98 -3.62
C ILE A 156 -12.77 5.91 -3.82
N LYS A 157 -13.48 7.05 -3.75
CA LYS A 157 -14.95 7.14 -3.87
C LYS A 157 -15.71 6.53 -2.67
N GLY A 158 -15.08 6.49 -1.51
CA GLY A 158 -15.76 6.15 -0.25
C GLY A 158 -16.96 7.06 -0.01
N TYR A 159 -18.04 6.47 0.53
CA TYR A 159 -19.34 7.10 0.76
C TYR A 159 -20.12 7.57 -0.48
N SER A 160 -19.66 7.36 -1.71
CA SER A 160 -20.45 7.74 -2.89
C SER A 160 -21.82 7.05 -2.94
N ALA A 161 -21.96 5.83 -2.44
CA ALA A 161 -23.26 5.16 -2.35
C ALA A 161 -24.18 5.83 -1.32
N LEU A 162 -23.63 6.26 -0.17
CA LEU A 162 -24.38 6.97 0.86
C LEU A 162 -24.87 8.33 0.34
N ALA A 163 -24.02 9.07 -0.37
CA ALA A 163 -24.37 10.37 -0.93
C ALA A 163 -25.53 10.30 -1.95
N LYS A 164 -25.64 9.19 -2.70
CA LYS A 164 -26.71 8.97 -3.68
C LYS A 164 -28.09 8.67 -3.09
N VAL A 165 -28.15 8.28 -1.82
CA VAL A 165 -29.40 7.81 -1.17
C VAL A 165 -29.87 8.70 -0.02
N LEU A 166 -29.11 9.75 0.30
CA LEU A 166 -29.49 10.81 1.24
C LEU A 166 -30.20 11.94 0.49
#